data_AF-A0A2A7A4Q8-F1
#
_entry.id   AF-A0A2A7A4Q8-F1
#
_cell.length_a   1.000
_cell.length_b   1.000
_cell.length_c   1.000
_cell.angle_alpha   90.00
_cell.angle_beta   90.00
_cell.angle_gamma   90.00
#
_symmetry.space_group_name_H-M   'P 1'
#
loop_
_entity.id
_entity.type
_entity.pdbx_description
1 polymer ?
#
loop_
_entity_poly.entity_id
_entity_poly.type
_entity_poly.pdbx_seq_one_letter_code
_entity_poly.pdbx_strand_id
1 'polypeptide(L)' 'MKTYTEMTDQELLNAYLESGTYDPEMCAEMCKRTGLDEEWAAADADDFEGVVNTAAAKLDPNHESI' A
#
# COMPACT_ATOMS: atom_id res chain seq x y z
N MET A 1 13.11 -14.51 -5.12
CA MET A 1 11.89 -13.84 -4.61
C MET A 1 11.82 -12.52 -5.34
N LYS A 2 10.69 -12.15 -5.95
CA LYS A 2 10.53 -10.80 -6.47
C LYS A 2 10.53 -9.84 -5.28
N THR A 3 11.22 -8.72 -5.40
CA THR A 3 11.10 -7.59 -4.48
C THR A 3 9.77 -6.86 -4.72
N TYR A 4 9.27 -6.11 -3.74
CA TYR A 4 8.02 -5.34 -3.91
C TYR A 4 8.10 -4.36 -5.09
N THR A 5 9.27 -3.78 -5.34
CA THR A 5 9.54 -2.89 -6.48
C THR A 5 9.42 -3.57 -7.86
N GLU A 6 9.54 -4.90 -7.92
CA GLU A 6 9.41 -5.67 -9.17
C GLU A 6 7.98 -6.19 -9.38
N MET A 7 7.10 -6.05 -8.39
CA MET A 7 5.69 -6.42 -8.50
C MET A 7 4.91 -5.33 -9.23
N THR A 8 3.90 -5.73 -10.00
CA THR A 8 2.85 -4.83 -10.49
C THR A 8 1.99 -4.32 -9.33
N ASP A 9 1.23 -3.25 -9.56
CA ASP A 9 0.31 -2.69 -8.55
C ASP A 9 -0.70 -3.73 -8.06
N GLN A 10 -1.23 -4.55 -8.97
CA GLN A 10 -2.15 -5.63 -8.63
C GLN A 10 -1.46 -6.75 -7.84
N GLU A 11 -0.23 -7.15 -8.21
CA GLU A 11 0.53 -8.15 -7.45
C GLU A 11 0.84 -7.66 -6.03
N LEU A 12 1.18 -6.37 -5.89
CA LEU A 12 1.48 -5.75 -4.60
C LEU A 12 0.23 -5.66 -3.71
N LEU A 13 -0.90 -5.23 -4.28
CA LEU A 13 -2.18 -5.20 -3.58
C LEU A 13 -2.62 -6.60 -3.14
N ASN A 14 -2.51 -7.61 -4.01
CA ASN A 14 -2.85 -8.99 -3.66
C ASN A 14 -1.97 -9.52 -2.53
N ALA A 15 -0.65 -9.25 -2.58
CA ALA A 15 0.27 -9.64 -1.52
C ALA A 15 -0.08 -8.98 -0.17
N TYR A 16 -0.48 -7.71 -0.18
CA TYR A 16 -0.96 -7.01 1.00
C TYR A 16 -2.23 -7.64 1.59
N LEU A 17 -3.23 -7.91 0.74
CA LEU A 17 -4.50 -8.52 1.16
C LEU A 17 -4.31 -9.95 1.70
N GLU A 18 -3.37 -10.72 1.15
CA GLU A 18 -3.06 -12.08 1.59
C GLU A 18 -2.19 -12.14 2.85
N SER A 19 -1.34 -11.13 3.08
CA SER A 19 -0.38 -11.11 4.18
C SER A 19 -1.04 -11.11 5.56
N GLY A 20 -2.18 -10.44 5.71
CA GLY A 20 -2.83 -10.23 7.03
C GLY A 20 -1.99 -9.43 8.04
N THR A 21 -0.87 -8.84 7.60
CA THR A 21 0.05 -8.03 8.42
C THR A 21 0.55 -6.83 7.63
N TYR A 22 0.90 -5.75 8.33
CA TYR A 22 1.51 -4.57 7.73
C TYR A 22 3.03 -4.74 7.62
N ASP A 23 3.50 -5.38 6.55
CA ASP A 23 4.94 -5.39 6.23
C ASP A 23 5.38 -3.96 5.88
N PRO A 24 6.35 -3.36 6.60
CA PRO A 24 6.74 -1.97 6.39
C PRO A 24 7.29 -1.68 4.99
N GLU A 25 8.00 -2.63 4.37
CA GLU A 25 8.57 -2.44 3.03
C GLU A 25 7.48 -2.51 1.95
N MET A 26 6.51 -3.42 2.12
CA MET A 26 5.34 -3.51 1.25
C MET A 26 4.46 -2.26 1.35
N CYS A 27 4.17 -1.83 2.58
CA CYS A 27 3.36 -0.64 2.85
C CYS A 27 4.02 0.63 2.28
N ALA A 28 5.33 0.79 2.49
CA ALA A 28 6.08 1.91 1.95
C ALA A 28 6.03 1.96 0.41
N GLU A 29 6.17 0.80 -0.25
CA GLU A 29 6.10 0.72 -1.71
C GLU A 29 4.69 1.05 -2.23
N MET A 30 3.63 0.55 -1.57
CA MET A 30 2.25 0.88 -1.93
C MET A 30 1.98 2.39 -1.80
N CYS A 31 2.39 2.99 -0.68
CA CYS A 31 2.21 4.42 -0.43
C CYS A 31 2.97 5.26 -1.46
N LYS A 32 4.22 4.89 -1.76
CA LYS A 32 5.02 5.57 -2.78
C LYS A 32 4.38 5.55 -4.16
N ARG A 33 3.82 4.43 -4.60
CA ARG A 33 3.18 4.32 -5.93
C ARG A 33 1.90 5.13 -6.04
N THR A 34 1.25 5.40 -4.92
CA THR A 34 -0.02 6.13 -4.85
C THR A 34 0.13 7.60 -4.46
N GLY A 35 1.39 8.07 -4.38
CA GLY A 35 1.74 9.43 -4.00
C GLY A 35 1.37 9.76 -2.56
N LEU A 36 1.52 8.78 -1.66
CA LEU A 36 1.31 8.87 -0.21
C LEU A 36 2.62 8.62 0.57
N ASP A 37 3.78 8.79 -0.05
CA ASP A 37 5.09 8.56 0.60
C ASP A 37 5.37 9.55 1.72
N GLU A 38 4.94 10.81 1.57
CA GLU A 38 5.07 11.82 2.62
C GLU A 38 4.15 11.52 3.81
N GLU A 39 2.89 11.14 3.55
CA GLU A 39 1.94 10.72 4.58
C GLU A 39 2.41 9.47 5.31
N TRP A 40 2.97 8.50 4.60
CA TRP A 40 3.56 7.31 5.19
C TRP A 40 4.77 7.64 6.08
N ALA A 41 5.62 8.58 5.65
CA ALA A 41 6.78 9.02 6.44
C ALA A 41 6.39 9.85 7.67
N ALA A 42 5.25 10.54 7.62
CA ALA A 42 4.72 11.35 8.72
C ALA A 42 3.84 10.56 9.69
N ALA A 43 3.27 9.44 9.25
CA ALA A 43 2.40 8.60 10.05
C ALA A 43 3.13 7.97 11.24
N ASP A 44 2.43 7.90 12.37
CA ASP A 44 2.86 7.15 13.55
C ASP A 44 2.06 5.84 13.69
N ALA A 45 2.17 5.20 14.84
CA ALA A 45 1.50 3.93 15.13
C ALA A 45 -0.04 4.03 15.15
N ASP A 46 -0.61 5.23 15.24
CA ASP A 46 -2.07 5.42 15.26
C ASP A 46 -2.62 5.73 13.86
N ASP A 47 -1.84 6.41 13.01
CA ASP A 47 -2.30 6.89 11.69
C ASP A 47 -1.88 6.00 10.50
N PHE A 48 -0.86 5.15 10.65
CA PHE A 48 -0.28 4.41 9.50
C PHE A 48 -1.29 3.50 8.79
N GLU A 49 -2.20 2.86 9.53
CA GLU A 49 -3.22 1.98 8.95
C GLU A 49 -4.13 2.73 7.98
N GLY A 50 -4.50 3.98 8.31
CA GLY A 50 -5.31 4.82 7.45
C GLY A 50 -4.61 5.18 6.14
N VAL A 51 -3.31 5.48 6.21
CA VAL A 51 -2.48 5.77 5.04
C VAL A 51 -2.36 4.55 4.13
N VAL A 52 -2.06 3.37 4.70
CA VAL A 52 -1.93 2.12 3.95
C VAL A 52 -3.26 1.71 3.32
N ASN A 53 -4.38 1.83 4.05
CA ASN A 53 -5.69 1.52 3.50
C ASN A 53 -6.06 2.46 2.34
N THR A 54 -5.70 3.74 2.44
CA THR A 54 -5.88 4.69 1.33
C THR A 54 -4.99 4.33 0.14
N ALA A 55 -3.75 3.91 0.37
CA ALA A 55 -2.86 3.42 -0.69
C ALA A 55 -3.43 2.16 -1.35
N ALA A 56 -3.90 1.19 -0.58
CA ALA A 56 -4.54 -0.03 -1.09
C ALA A 56 -5.75 0.30 -1.98
N ALA A 57 -6.59 1.24 -1.53
CA ALA A 57 -7.76 1.68 -2.29
C ALA A 57 -7.37 2.40 -3.60
N LYS A 58 -6.32 3.23 -3.61
CA LYS A 58 -5.80 3.88 -4.82
C LYS A 58 -5.13 2.89 -5.80
N LEU A 59 -4.59 1.77 -5.30
CA LEU A 59 -4.01 0.72 -6.14
C LEU A 59 -5.06 -0.20 -6.76
N ASP A 60 -6.27 -0.28 -6.18
CA ASP A 60 -7.34 -1.12 -6.72
C ASP A 60 -7.96 -0.44 -7.96
N PRO A 61 -7.77 -1.02 -9.16
CA PRO A 61 -8.34 -0.46 -10.39
C PRO A 61 -9.88 -0.48 -10.43
N ASN A 62 -10.52 -1.19 -9.48
CA ASN A 62 -11.97 -1.23 -9.33
C ASN A 62 -12.50 -0.23 -8.29
N HIS A 63 -11.63 0.59 -7.68
CA HIS A 63 -12.05 1.57 -6.67
C HIS A 63 -12.76 2.80 -7.25
N GLU A 64 -12.79 2.96 -8.58
CA GLU A 64 -13.63 3.99 -9.21
C GLU A 64 -15.10 3.54 -9.34
N SER A 65 -15.96 4.26 -8.59
CA SER A 65 -17.41 4.43 -8.75
C SER A 65 -18.34 3.44 -8.02
N ILE A 66 -18.72 3.82 -6.79
CA ILE A 66 -20.12 3.75 -6.32
C ILE A 66 -20.55 5.16 -5.95
#